data_AF-A0A962CKV0-F1
#
_entry.id   AF-A0A962CKV0-F1
#
_cell.length_a   1.000
_cell.length_b   1.000
_cell.length_c   1.000
_cell.angle_alpha   90.00
_cell.angle_beta   90.00
_cell.angle_gamma   90.00
#
_symmetry.space_group_name_H-M   'P 1'
#
loop_
_entity.id
_entity.type
_entity.pdbx_description
1 polymer ?
#
loop_
_entity_poly.entity_id
_entity_poly.type
_entity_poly.pdbx_seq_one_letter_code
_entity_poly.pdbx_strand_id
1 'polypeptide(L)'
;MNIRLVCNRIALAIAMVVSPLAIAANTDAGASSSEALQQARAEQAALAKSVSVDDVGDADSFGRNVTYIGLAQSGNVNFQSDCTPLPGDPPPGPDDRCITLGASGTTTTFDERDIGRISLPRNATKSLICFGVTSFPLWNYFNPGPSAVTGRFRFLNGFTIENELLDDPALIDPTTGLPYNGAIELPLGSPVLEYVTLQPGESDLKRTITSRTCIGGLVSKRSL
;
A
#
# COMPACT_ATOMS: atom_id res chain seq x y z
N MET A 1 28.20 -16.77 -26.18
CA MET A 1 27.28 -15.62 -25.95
C MET A 1 27.83 -14.84 -24.77
N ASN A 2 28.36 -13.65 -25.03
CA ASN A 2 29.15 -12.84 -24.07
C ASN A 2 28.23 -12.13 -23.08
N ILE A 3 28.41 -12.37 -21.78
CA ILE A 3 27.81 -11.56 -20.70
C ILE A 3 28.89 -10.61 -20.20
N ARG A 4 28.71 -9.31 -20.48
CA ARG A 4 29.45 -8.22 -19.84
C ARG A 4 28.70 -7.83 -18.57
N LEU A 5 29.32 -8.06 -17.42
CA LEU A 5 28.89 -7.55 -16.12
C LEU A 5 29.28 -6.05 -16.04
N VAL A 6 28.31 -5.15 -16.05
CA VAL A 6 28.55 -3.73 -15.71
C VAL A 6 28.44 -3.60 -14.20
N CYS A 7 29.59 -3.48 -13.55
CA CYS A 7 29.74 -3.29 -12.12
C CYS A 7 29.56 -1.79 -11.81
N ASN A 8 28.41 -1.39 -11.27
CA ASN A 8 28.19 -0.01 -10.81
C ASN A 8 28.59 0.09 -9.34
N ARG A 9 29.80 0.57 -9.08
CA ARG A 9 30.30 0.88 -7.72
C ARG A 9 29.74 2.24 -7.29
N ILE A 10 28.68 2.24 -6.49
CA ILE A 10 28.33 3.42 -5.69
C ILE A 10 29.30 3.48 -4.53
N ALA A 11 30.16 4.50 -4.56
CA ALA A 11 31.08 4.83 -3.49
C ALA A 11 30.29 5.26 -2.25
N LEU A 12 30.37 4.43 -1.20
CA LEU A 12 29.92 4.78 0.14
C LEU A 12 30.96 5.73 0.74
N ALA A 13 30.69 7.04 0.69
CA ALA A 13 31.47 8.02 1.42
C ALA A 13 31.09 7.94 2.91
N ILE A 14 31.84 7.14 3.66
CA ILE A 14 31.81 7.16 5.13
C ILE A 14 32.58 8.42 5.56
N ALA A 15 31.85 9.47 5.94
CA ALA A 15 32.44 10.60 6.64
C ALA A 15 32.81 10.14 8.06
N MET A 16 34.04 9.67 8.25
CA MET A 16 34.63 9.53 9.58
C MET A 16 34.90 10.93 10.13
N VAL A 17 34.08 11.38 11.07
CA VAL A 17 34.40 12.54 11.90
C VAL A 17 35.48 12.09 12.89
N VAL A 18 36.73 12.38 12.56
CA VAL A 18 37.86 12.24 13.49
C VAL A 18 37.79 13.44 14.43
N SER A 19 37.38 13.20 15.68
CA SER A 19 37.54 14.17 16.76
C SER A 19 39.02 14.30 17.12
N PRO A 20 39.63 15.50 17.07
CA PRO A 20 40.91 15.71 17.72
C PRO A 20 40.68 15.95 19.22
N LEU A 21 41.10 14.98 20.04
CA LEU A 21 41.46 15.22 21.43
C LEU A 21 42.66 16.18 21.45
N ALA A 22 42.41 17.42 21.85
CA ALA A 22 43.45 18.32 22.35
C ALA A 22 42.96 18.89 23.69
N ILE A 23 43.56 18.39 24.77
CA ILE A 23 43.46 18.99 26.10
C ILE A 23 44.43 20.17 26.10
N ALA A 24 43.88 21.39 26.08
CA ALA A 24 44.53 22.58 26.59
C ALA A 24 43.51 23.31 27.46
N ALA A 25 43.81 23.39 28.75
CA ALA A 25 43.00 24.10 29.73
C ALA A 25 43.01 25.60 29.42
N ASN A 26 41.84 26.19 29.23
CA ASN A 26 41.64 27.63 29.39
C ASN A 26 40.24 27.89 29.97
N THR A 27 40.23 28.61 31.08
CA THR A 27 39.08 28.95 31.93
C THR A 27 38.20 30.04 31.33
N ASP A 28 37.76 29.88 30.07
CA ASP A 28 36.82 30.77 29.36
C ASP A 28 35.70 29.98 28.64
N ALA A 29 35.31 28.83 29.19
CA ALA A 29 34.38 27.89 28.55
C ALA A 29 32.89 28.33 28.50
N GLY A 30 32.54 29.46 29.14
CA GLY A 30 31.16 29.94 29.20
C GLY A 30 30.72 30.75 27.98
N ALA A 31 31.59 31.59 27.43
CA ALA A 31 31.28 32.43 26.27
C ALA A 31 31.36 31.65 24.95
N SER A 32 32.43 30.88 24.75
CA SER A 32 32.69 30.16 23.49
C SER A 32 31.70 29.03 23.19
N SER A 33 31.13 28.39 24.23
CA SER A 33 30.12 27.35 24.05
C SER A 33 28.78 27.93 23.59
N SER A 34 28.41 29.12 24.08
CA SER A 34 27.20 29.84 23.65
C SER A 34 27.32 30.39 22.24
N GLU A 35 28.50 30.91 21.87
CA GLU A 35 28.80 31.41 20.54
C GLU A 35 28.88 30.26 19.53
N ALA A 36 29.50 29.13 19.89
CA ALA A 36 29.51 27.93 19.07
C ALA A 36 28.10 27.34 18.89
N LEU A 37 27.24 27.39 19.92
CA LEU A 37 25.84 26.99 19.82
C LEU A 37 25.01 27.94 18.96
N GLN A 38 25.25 29.26 19.07
CA GLN A 38 24.60 30.26 18.21
C GLN A 38 25.04 30.12 16.76
N GLN A 39 26.33 29.87 16.52
CA GLN A 39 26.88 29.67 15.19
C GLN A 39 26.38 28.35 14.58
N ALA A 40 26.34 27.26 15.35
CA ALA A 40 25.74 26.00 14.90
C ALA A 40 24.23 26.14 14.61
N ARG A 41 23.49 26.93 15.39
CA ARG A 41 22.07 27.26 15.11
C ARG A 41 21.91 28.14 13.88
N ALA A 42 22.80 29.12 13.67
CA ALA A 42 22.79 29.98 12.50
C ALA A 42 23.15 29.20 11.23
N GLU A 43 24.11 28.28 11.32
CA GLU A 43 24.48 27.36 10.25
C GLU A 43 23.35 26.35 9.97
N GLN A 44 22.70 25.80 11.00
CA GLN A 44 21.49 24.98 10.82
C GLN A 44 20.32 25.79 10.22
N ALA A 45 20.14 27.05 10.61
CA ALA A 45 19.13 27.93 10.04
C ALA A 45 19.46 28.34 8.59
N ALA A 46 20.75 28.45 8.25
CA ALA A 46 21.21 28.74 6.89
C ALA A 46 21.18 27.50 5.97
N LEU A 47 21.39 26.31 6.54
CA LEU A 47 21.25 25.01 5.85
C LEU A 47 19.80 24.54 5.76
N ALA A 48 18.92 25.05 6.64
CA ALA A 48 17.48 24.95 6.48
C ALA A 48 17.07 25.83 5.30
N LYS A 49 17.29 25.32 4.07
CA LYS A 49 16.51 25.71 2.90
C LYS A 49 15.06 25.84 3.40
N SER A 50 14.46 27.01 3.26
CA SER A 50 13.08 27.23 3.71
C SER A 50 12.25 26.12 3.10
N VAL A 51 11.81 25.16 3.92
CA VAL A 51 11.02 24.04 3.46
C VAL A 51 9.79 24.65 2.83
N SER A 52 9.76 24.61 1.50
CA SER A 52 8.67 25.19 0.74
C SER A 52 7.46 24.28 0.88
N VAL A 53 6.27 24.80 0.61
CA VAL A 53 5.06 23.98 0.62
C VAL A 53 5.17 22.83 -0.39
N ASP A 54 5.98 23.01 -1.44
CA ASP A 54 6.25 22.00 -2.46
C ASP A 54 7.18 20.89 -1.95
N ASP A 55 8.02 21.15 -0.94
CA ASP A 55 8.90 20.15 -0.32
C ASP A 55 8.14 19.21 0.64
N VAL A 56 6.99 19.64 1.17
CA VAL A 56 6.18 18.88 2.16
C VAL A 56 4.91 18.26 1.56
N GLY A 57 4.54 18.64 0.34
CA GLY A 57 3.35 18.16 -0.38
C GLY A 57 2.05 18.75 0.14
N ASP A 58 1.78 18.64 1.44
CA ASP A 58 0.60 19.20 2.09
C ASP A 58 0.90 19.78 3.48
N ALA A 59 1.52 20.97 3.50
CA ALA A 59 1.81 21.70 4.75
C ALA A 59 0.55 22.00 5.58
N ASP A 60 -0.58 22.20 4.90
CA ASP A 60 -1.83 22.64 5.54
C ASP A 60 -2.40 21.59 6.49
N SER A 61 -1.98 20.33 6.37
CA SER A 61 -2.36 19.25 7.27
C SER A 61 -1.57 19.20 8.57
N PHE A 62 -0.42 19.85 8.66
CA PHE A 62 0.40 19.81 9.87
C PHE A 62 -0.36 20.42 11.06
N GLY A 63 -0.29 19.74 12.22
CA GLY A 63 -0.96 20.17 13.45
C GLY A 63 -2.47 19.96 13.47
N ARG A 64 -3.07 19.34 12.44
CA ARG A 64 -4.49 18.99 12.42
C ARG A 64 -4.75 17.65 13.11
N ASN A 65 -5.84 17.58 13.86
CA ASN A 65 -6.28 16.34 14.51
C ASN A 65 -6.94 15.39 13.51
N VAL A 66 -6.74 14.08 13.72
CA VAL A 66 -7.50 13.04 13.04
C VAL A 66 -8.98 13.22 13.36
N THR A 67 -9.80 13.44 12.34
CA THR A 67 -11.23 13.75 12.50
C THR A 67 -12.10 12.49 12.43
N TYR A 68 -11.62 11.43 11.75
CA TYR A 68 -12.35 10.19 11.59
C TYR A 68 -11.38 9.00 11.51
N ILE A 69 -11.72 7.92 12.22
CA ILE A 69 -11.10 6.61 12.07
C ILE A 69 -12.25 5.64 11.80
N GLY A 70 -12.28 5.12 10.58
CA GLY A 70 -13.26 4.13 10.16
C GLY A 70 -12.61 2.76 10.01
N LEU A 71 -13.38 1.72 10.31
CA LEU A 71 -13.02 0.35 9.99
C LEU A 71 -14.06 -0.17 9.00
N ALA A 72 -13.57 -0.66 7.86
CA ALA A 72 -14.36 -1.45 6.93
C ALA A 72 -13.92 -2.91 7.08
N GLN A 73 -14.88 -3.83 7.13
CA GLN A 73 -14.60 -5.25 6.97
C GLN A 73 -15.13 -5.68 5.61
N SER A 74 -14.37 -6.55 4.93
CA SER A 74 -14.86 -7.18 3.72
C SER A 74 -15.68 -8.42 4.08
N GLY A 75 -16.60 -8.79 3.20
CA GLY A 75 -17.10 -10.16 3.12
C GLY A 75 -16.04 -11.14 2.64
N ASN A 76 -16.44 -12.40 2.55
CA ASN A 76 -15.61 -13.49 2.09
C ASN A 76 -15.80 -13.72 0.59
N VAL A 77 -14.71 -13.95 -0.14
CA VAL A 77 -14.75 -14.40 -1.53
C VAL A 77 -14.35 -15.87 -1.56
N ASN A 78 -15.32 -16.74 -1.80
CA ASN A 78 -15.15 -18.18 -1.79
C ASN A 78 -15.17 -18.75 -3.21
N PHE A 79 -14.25 -19.66 -3.52
CA PHE A 79 -14.23 -20.39 -4.78
C PHE A 79 -14.70 -21.82 -4.52
N GLN A 80 -15.77 -22.25 -5.21
CA GLN A 80 -16.40 -23.56 -4.99
C GLN A 80 -16.80 -24.20 -6.31
N SER A 81 -16.98 -25.52 -6.34
CA SER A 81 -17.51 -26.22 -7.53
C SER A 81 -19.00 -25.97 -7.75
N ASP A 82 -19.72 -25.62 -6.69
CA ASP A 82 -21.14 -25.28 -6.70
C ASP A 82 -21.37 -24.16 -5.69
N CYS A 83 -22.04 -23.09 -6.11
CA CYS A 83 -22.38 -21.93 -5.27
C CYS A 83 -23.86 -21.91 -4.88
N THR A 84 -24.59 -22.98 -5.15
CA THR A 84 -26.00 -23.13 -4.76
C THR A 84 -26.09 -23.26 -3.24
N PRO A 85 -26.80 -22.34 -2.53
CA PRO A 85 -26.99 -22.47 -1.09
C PRO A 85 -27.70 -23.78 -0.76
N LEU A 86 -27.24 -24.50 0.26
CA LEU A 86 -27.93 -25.71 0.70
C LEU A 86 -29.26 -25.34 1.36
N PRO A 87 -30.27 -26.22 1.29
CA PRO A 87 -31.53 -25.99 1.99
C PRO A 87 -31.31 -25.81 3.51
N GLY A 88 -31.64 -24.63 4.02
CA GLY A 88 -31.48 -24.28 5.44
C GLY A 88 -30.24 -23.46 5.76
N ASP A 89 -29.33 -23.27 4.81
CA ASP A 89 -28.22 -22.33 4.98
C ASP A 89 -28.75 -20.88 4.94
N PRO A 90 -28.23 -19.99 5.80
CA PRO A 90 -28.51 -18.57 5.68
C PRO A 90 -27.97 -18.07 4.32
N PRO A 91 -28.66 -17.12 3.66
CA PRO A 91 -28.12 -16.52 2.45
C PRO A 91 -26.77 -15.87 2.77
N PRO A 92 -25.81 -15.87 1.82
CA PRO A 92 -24.56 -15.14 1.98
C PRO A 92 -24.81 -13.68 2.37
N GLY A 93 -23.89 -13.10 3.15
CA GLY A 93 -23.93 -11.69 3.47
C GLY A 93 -23.88 -10.82 2.19
N PRO A 94 -24.30 -9.56 2.26
CA PRO A 94 -24.35 -8.67 1.09
C PRO A 94 -22.97 -8.46 0.43
N ASP A 95 -21.90 -8.60 1.21
CA ASP A 95 -20.52 -8.42 0.78
C ASP A 95 -19.80 -9.76 0.48
N ASP A 96 -20.45 -10.89 0.76
CA ASP A 96 -19.90 -12.21 0.45
C ASP A 96 -20.06 -12.51 -1.04
N ARG A 97 -19.10 -13.23 -1.61
CA ARG A 97 -19.11 -13.71 -2.99
C ARG A 97 -18.81 -15.20 -3.02
N CYS A 98 -19.54 -15.92 -3.87
CA CYS A 98 -19.21 -17.28 -4.23
C CYS A 98 -18.96 -17.32 -5.74
N ILE A 99 -17.76 -17.76 -6.12
CA ILE A 99 -17.32 -17.89 -7.50
C ILE A 99 -17.28 -19.38 -7.83
N THR A 100 -18.07 -19.77 -8.83
CA THR A 100 -18.05 -21.15 -9.30
C THR A 100 -16.78 -21.41 -10.10
N LEU A 101 -16.02 -22.41 -9.69
CA LEU A 101 -14.83 -22.86 -10.40
C LEU A 101 -15.22 -23.50 -11.74
N GLY A 102 -14.47 -23.16 -12.79
CA GLY A 102 -14.54 -23.87 -14.06
C GLY A 102 -14.13 -25.34 -13.91
N ALA A 103 -14.44 -26.13 -14.94
CA ALA A 103 -14.02 -27.52 -15.00
C ALA A 103 -12.49 -27.66 -14.87
N SER A 104 -12.03 -28.81 -14.39
CA SER A 104 -10.59 -29.08 -14.21
C SER A 104 -9.80 -28.78 -15.50
N GLY A 105 -8.70 -28.06 -15.36
CA GLY A 105 -7.86 -27.61 -16.48
C GLY A 105 -8.32 -26.31 -17.16
N THR A 106 -9.45 -25.72 -16.73
CA THR A 106 -9.90 -24.41 -17.23
C THR A 106 -9.53 -23.28 -16.27
N THR A 107 -9.21 -22.11 -16.82
CA THR A 107 -8.95 -20.91 -16.01
C THR A 107 -10.28 -20.33 -15.54
N THR A 108 -10.41 -20.13 -14.22
CA THR A 108 -11.51 -19.34 -13.64
C THR A 108 -11.04 -17.90 -13.48
N THR A 109 -11.75 -16.96 -14.10
CA THR A 109 -11.50 -15.51 -13.96
C THR A 109 -12.53 -14.88 -13.03
N PHE A 110 -12.12 -13.89 -12.26
CA PHE A 110 -12.98 -13.16 -11.33
C PHE A 110 -12.56 -11.69 -11.25
N ASP A 111 -13.55 -10.81 -11.04
CA ASP A 111 -13.38 -9.39 -10.70
C ASP A 111 -14.49 -9.05 -9.71
N GLU A 112 -14.20 -9.25 -8.43
CA GLU A 112 -15.16 -9.01 -7.36
C GLU A 112 -14.93 -7.63 -6.78
N ARG A 113 -15.91 -6.77 -7.00
CA ARG A 113 -15.96 -5.42 -6.45
C ARG A 113 -16.98 -5.36 -5.32
N ASP A 114 -16.87 -4.30 -4.53
CA ASP A 114 -17.85 -4.01 -3.48
C ASP A 114 -18.02 -5.14 -2.46
N ILE A 115 -16.93 -5.83 -2.17
CA ILE A 115 -16.88 -6.86 -1.14
C ILE A 115 -16.66 -6.25 0.25
N GLY A 116 -16.78 -4.94 0.39
CA GLY A 116 -16.62 -4.19 1.63
C GLY A 116 -16.65 -2.70 1.32
N ARG A 117 -17.44 -1.94 2.07
CA ARG A 117 -17.66 -0.51 1.83
C ARG A 117 -17.64 0.30 3.11
N ILE A 118 -17.21 1.56 3.00
CA ILE A 118 -17.32 2.53 4.08
C ILE A 118 -17.71 3.89 3.50
N SER A 119 -18.83 4.42 3.98
CA SER A 119 -19.22 5.80 3.68
C SER A 119 -18.61 6.71 4.73
N LEU A 120 -17.67 7.55 4.31
CA LEU A 120 -17.10 8.56 5.19
C LEU A 120 -18.18 9.61 5.51
N PRO A 121 -18.39 9.97 6.78
CA PRO A 121 -19.33 11.04 7.12
C PRO A 121 -18.86 12.38 6.54
N ARG A 122 -19.79 13.32 6.41
CA ARG A 122 -19.45 14.68 6.01
C ARG A 122 -18.38 15.25 6.94
N ASN A 123 -17.36 15.91 6.37
CA ASN A 123 -16.21 16.45 7.09
C ASN A 123 -15.31 15.41 7.78
N ALA A 124 -15.35 14.13 7.39
CA ALA A 124 -14.41 13.11 7.89
C ALA A 124 -12.94 13.47 7.59
N THR A 125 -12.72 14.25 6.53
CA THR A 125 -11.40 14.68 6.08
C THR A 125 -11.41 16.19 5.86
N LYS A 126 -10.23 16.81 5.94
CA LYS A 126 -10.03 18.23 5.63
C LYS A 126 -9.16 18.42 4.40
N SER A 127 -8.00 17.76 4.43
CA SER A 127 -6.95 17.93 3.43
C SER A 127 -6.35 16.59 2.99
N LEU A 128 -6.47 15.54 3.80
CA LEU A 128 -5.87 14.23 3.54
C LEU A 128 -6.78 13.07 3.92
N ILE A 129 -6.65 12.00 3.14
CA ILE A 129 -7.07 10.64 3.51
C ILE A 129 -5.81 9.79 3.60
N CYS A 130 -5.54 9.21 4.77
CA CYS A 130 -4.71 8.01 4.87
C CYS A 130 -5.60 6.81 5.19
N PHE A 131 -5.56 5.82 4.30
CA PHE A 131 -6.17 4.52 4.51
C PHE A 131 -5.09 3.52 4.98
N GLY A 132 -5.51 2.58 5.81
CA GLY A 132 -4.78 1.36 6.13
C GLY A 132 -5.64 0.19 5.72
N VAL A 133 -5.22 -0.56 4.70
CA VAL A 133 -5.95 -1.75 4.27
C VAL A 133 -5.05 -2.96 4.45
N THR A 134 -5.59 -3.98 5.13
CA THR A 134 -4.92 -5.26 5.32
C THR A 134 -5.76 -6.35 4.70
N SER A 135 -5.18 -7.10 3.78
CA SER A 135 -5.79 -8.24 3.13
C SER A 135 -5.17 -9.54 3.62
N PHE A 136 -6.00 -10.57 3.79
CA PHE A 136 -5.65 -11.88 4.36
C PHE A 136 -6.19 -13.06 3.53
N PRO A 137 -5.94 -13.12 2.21
CA PRO A 137 -6.41 -14.22 1.37
C PRO A 137 -5.81 -15.55 1.80
N LEU A 138 -6.67 -16.57 1.78
CA LEU A 138 -6.36 -17.96 2.11
C LEU A 138 -6.89 -18.84 0.99
N TRP A 139 -6.07 -19.72 0.46
CA TRP A 139 -6.50 -20.71 -0.52
C TRP A 139 -5.79 -22.03 -0.31
N ASN A 140 -6.46 -23.12 -0.66
CA ASN A 140 -5.93 -24.47 -0.56
C ASN A 140 -5.91 -25.10 -1.95
N TYR A 141 -4.75 -25.59 -2.37
CA TYR A 141 -4.67 -26.47 -3.52
C TYR A 141 -4.88 -27.91 -3.06
N PHE A 142 -5.60 -28.69 -3.86
CA PHE A 142 -5.78 -30.11 -3.62
C PHE A 142 -5.81 -30.87 -4.95
N ASN A 143 -5.06 -31.96 -5.05
CA ASN A 143 -5.04 -32.83 -6.22
C ASN A 143 -5.72 -34.18 -5.91
N PRO A 144 -7.02 -34.33 -6.21
CA PRO A 144 -7.71 -35.62 -6.05
C PRO A 144 -7.39 -36.61 -7.18
N GLY A 145 -6.65 -36.19 -8.21
CA GLY A 145 -6.39 -36.99 -9.41
C GLY A 145 -5.30 -38.04 -9.21
N PRO A 146 -5.18 -38.98 -10.17
CA PRO A 146 -4.19 -40.07 -10.12
C PRO A 146 -2.79 -39.65 -10.62
N SER A 147 -2.62 -38.44 -11.14
CA SER A 147 -1.37 -37.92 -11.69
C SER A 147 -1.01 -36.57 -11.09
N ALA A 148 0.27 -36.21 -11.12
CA ALA A 148 0.71 -34.88 -10.69
C ALA A 148 0.05 -33.77 -11.54
N VAL A 149 -0.33 -32.66 -10.90
CA VAL A 149 -0.93 -31.50 -11.56
C VAL A 149 -0.30 -30.21 -11.04
N THR A 150 -0.26 -29.18 -11.89
CA THR A 150 0.19 -27.85 -11.48
C THR A 150 -1.00 -26.92 -11.28
N GLY A 151 -1.17 -26.44 -10.06
CA GLY A 151 -2.10 -25.38 -9.71
C GLY A 151 -1.47 -24.01 -9.93
N ARG A 152 -2.29 -23.05 -10.35
CA ARG A 152 -1.91 -21.64 -10.50
C ARG A 152 -2.98 -20.76 -9.88
N PHE A 153 -2.55 -19.78 -9.10
CA PHE A 153 -3.43 -18.75 -8.54
C PHE A 153 -2.80 -17.37 -8.76
N ARG A 154 -3.61 -16.42 -9.20
CA ARG A 154 -3.20 -15.02 -9.36
C ARG A 154 -4.32 -14.12 -8.91
N PHE A 155 -4.00 -13.13 -8.08
CA PHE A 155 -4.94 -12.09 -7.70
C PHE A 155 -4.21 -10.76 -7.50
N LEU A 156 -4.98 -9.68 -7.60
CA LEU A 156 -4.59 -8.34 -7.20
C LEU A 156 -5.74 -7.78 -6.38
N ASN A 157 -5.44 -7.26 -5.20
CA ASN A 157 -6.42 -6.56 -4.38
C ASN A 157 -6.30 -5.06 -4.64
N GLY A 158 -7.36 -4.33 -4.36
CA GLY A 158 -7.40 -2.88 -4.44
C GLY A 158 -8.61 -2.33 -3.70
N PHE A 159 -8.75 -1.03 -3.72
CA PHE A 159 -9.96 -0.35 -3.26
C PHE A 159 -10.20 0.87 -4.14
N THR A 160 -11.44 1.31 -4.16
CA THR A 160 -11.89 2.46 -4.94
C THR A 160 -12.29 3.59 -4.00
N ILE A 161 -11.86 4.82 -4.30
CA ILE A 161 -12.33 6.02 -3.62
C ILE A 161 -13.29 6.71 -4.58
N GLU A 162 -14.55 6.84 -4.15
CA GLU A 162 -15.60 7.51 -4.92
C GLU A 162 -15.90 8.88 -4.30
N ASN A 163 -15.97 9.92 -5.13
CA ASN A 163 -16.30 11.27 -4.70
C ASN A 163 -16.80 12.13 -5.86
N GLU A 164 -17.86 12.90 -5.64
CA GLU A 164 -18.41 13.84 -6.64
C GLU A 164 -17.39 14.90 -7.11
N LEU A 165 -16.39 15.23 -6.30
CA LEU A 165 -15.31 16.15 -6.71
C LEU A 165 -14.45 15.55 -7.83
N LEU A 166 -14.39 14.23 -7.95
CA LEU A 166 -13.65 13.53 -8.99
C LEU A 166 -14.41 13.48 -10.32
N ASP A 167 -15.64 13.99 -10.37
CA ASP A 167 -16.39 14.18 -11.62
C ASP A 167 -15.90 15.40 -12.41
N ASP A 168 -15.04 16.25 -11.83
CA ASP A 168 -14.45 17.39 -12.53
C ASP A 168 -13.52 16.89 -13.66
N PRO A 169 -13.84 17.18 -14.94
CA PRO A 169 -13.05 16.72 -16.07
C PRO A 169 -11.63 17.32 -16.13
N ALA A 170 -11.34 18.35 -15.31
CA ALA A 170 -10.00 18.90 -15.17
C ALA A 170 -9.07 18.06 -14.28
N LEU A 171 -9.62 17.17 -13.45
CA LEU A 171 -8.83 16.26 -12.61
C LEU A 171 -8.45 15.03 -13.44
N ILE A 172 -7.19 14.97 -13.84
CA ILE A 172 -6.66 13.93 -14.74
C ILE A 172 -5.91 12.87 -13.94
N ASP A 173 -6.27 11.62 -14.15
CA ASP A 173 -5.50 10.49 -13.65
C ASP A 173 -4.12 10.46 -14.35
N PRO A 174 -3.01 10.65 -13.61
CA PRO A 174 -1.68 10.67 -14.20
C PRO A 174 -1.27 9.32 -14.80
N THR A 175 -1.95 8.23 -14.45
CA THR A 175 -1.67 6.88 -14.94
C THR A 175 -2.29 6.64 -16.31
N THR A 176 -3.52 7.11 -16.53
CA THR A 176 -4.28 6.89 -17.77
C THR A 176 -4.28 8.09 -18.71
N GLY A 177 -4.01 9.30 -18.20
CA GLY A 177 -4.15 10.56 -18.94
C GLY A 177 -5.61 10.95 -19.21
N LEU A 178 -6.58 10.30 -18.55
CA LEU A 178 -8.00 10.54 -18.68
C LEU A 178 -8.57 11.15 -17.38
N PRO A 179 -9.74 11.82 -17.42
CA PRO A 179 -10.40 12.26 -16.20
C PRO A 179 -10.74 11.11 -15.24
N TYR A 180 -10.72 11.37 -13.93
CA TYR A 180 -11.06 10.36 -12.92
C TYR A 180 -12.52 9.87 -12.98
N ASN A 181 -13.44 10.69 -13.51
CA ASN A 181 -14.85 10.31 -13.72
C ASN A 181 -15.51 9.74 -12.45
N GLY A 182 -15.32 10.44 -11.32
CA GLY A 182 -15.97 10.16 -10.05
C GLY A 182 -15.24 9.18 -9.14
N ALA A 183 -14.18 8.51 -9.62
CA ALA A 183 -13.51 7.45 -8.85
C ALA A 183 -11.99 7.37 -9.06
N ILE A 184 -11.28 6.91 -8.02
CA ILE A 184 -9.85 6.54 -8.08
C ILE A 184 -9.72 5.08 -7.69
N GLU A 185 -9.14 4.24 -8.56
CA GLU A 185 -8.79 2.86 -8.25
C GLU A 185 -7.34 2.77 -7.76
N LEU A 186 -7.14 2.18 -6.58
CA LEU A 186 -5.82 2.07 -5.95
C LEU A 186 -5.46 0.61 -5.66
N PRO A 187 -4.41 0.04 -6.27
CA PRO A 187 -4.01 -1.34 -6.01
C PRO A 187 -3.31 -1.50 -4.65
N LEU A 188 -3.63 -2.59 -3.98
CA LEU A 188 -2.97 -3.08 -2.76
C LEU A 188 -1.67 -3.81 -3.10
N GLY A 189 -0.79 -3.11 -3.80
CA GLY A 189 0.55 -3.57 -4.15
C GLY A 189 0.63 -4.40 -5.41
N SER A 190 1.67 -5.22 -5.47
CA SER A 190 1.94 -6.02 -6.66
C SER A 190 1.00 -7.24 -6.69
N PRO A 191 0.55 -7.67 -7.89
CA PRO A 191 -0.22 -8.90 -8.01
C PRO A 191 0.54 -10.07 -7.40
N VAL A 192 -0.19 -10.91 -6.65
CA VAL A 192 0.34 -12.18 -6.15
C VAL A 192 0.18 -13.20 -7.27
N LEU A 193 1.23 -13.97 -7.52
CA LEU A 193 1.25 -15.02 -8.53
C LEU A 193 1.94 -16.25 -7.94
N GLU A 194 1.19 -17.34 -7.89
CA GLU A 194 1.59 -18.57 -7.22
C GLU A 194 1.41 -19.76 -8.15
N TYR A 195 2.36 -20.69 -8.05
CA TYR A 195 2.35 -21.96 -8.78
C TYR A 195 2.79 -23.07 -7.83
N VAL A 196 2.06 -24.18 -7.83
CA VAL A 196 2.43 -25.37 -7.07
C VAL A 196 2.20 -26.60 -7.93
N THR A 197 3.14 -27.55 -7.91
CA THR A 197 2.92 -28.88 -8.47
C THR A 197 2.60 -29.83 -7.34
N LEU A 198 1.43 -30.44 -7.39
CA LEU A 198 0.92 -31.38 -6.40
C LEU A 198 0.95 -32.80 -6.94
N GLN A 199 1.46 -33.73 -6.13
CA GLN A 199 1.34 -35.17 -6.36
C GLN A 199 -0.11 -35.64 -6.13
N PRO A 200 -0.47 -36.85 -6.60
CA PRO A 200 -1.76 -37.46 -6.31
C PRO A 200 -2.06 -37.49 -4.80
N GLY A 201 -3.22 -36.97 -4.40
CA GLY A 201 -3.67 -36.90 -3.00
C GLY A 201 -3.04 -35.77 -2.17
N GLU A 202 -2.16 -34.95 -2.75
CA GLU A 202 -1.49 -33.86 -2.04
C GLU A 202 -2.38 -32.62 -1.91
N SER A 203 -2.22 -31.90 -0.79
CA SER A 203 -2.82 -30.58 -0.55
C SER A 203 -1.78 -29.58 -0.08
N ASP A 204 -1.94 -28.32 -0.46
CA ASP A 204 -1.06 -27.23 -0.05
C ASP A 204 -1.88 -25.98 0.28
N LEU A 205 -1.85 -25.60 1.56
CA LEU A 205 -2.54 -24.42 2.08
C LEU A 205 -1.62 -23.21 2.04
N LYS A 206 -2.08 -22.15 1.38
CA LYS A 206 -1.35 -20.89 1.27
C LYS A 206 -2.14 -19.77 1.91
N ARG A 207 -1.42 -18.92 2.64
CA ARG A 207 -1.94 -17.68 3.21
C ARG A 207 -0.99 -16.55 2.86
N THR A 208 -1.54 -15.46 2.34
CA THR A 208 -0.80 -14.21 2.17
C THR A 208 -1.41 -13.16 3.06
N ILE A 209 -0.56 -12.33 3.67
CA ILE A 209 -0.99 -11.16 4.41
C ILE A 209 -0.29 -9.97 3.77
N THR A 210 -1.08 -9.02 3.29
CA THR A 210 -0.55 -7.79 2.69
C THR A 210 -1.25 -6.62 3.33
N SER A 211 -0.46 -5.77 3.99
CA SER A 211 -0.95 -4.52 4.56
C SER A 211 -0.31 -3.36 3.83
N ARG A 212 -1.10 -2.33 3.54
CA ARG A 212 -0.61 -1.05 3.03
C ARG A 212 -1.26 0.08 3.80
N THR A 213 -0.42 0.98 4.29
CA THR A 213 -0.80 2.16 5.04
C THR A 213 -0.14 3.38 4.42
N CYS A 214 -0.93 4.33 3.92
CA CYS A 214 -0.49 5.58 3.30
C CYS A 214 0.54 5.47 2.12
N ILE A 215 0.76 4.29 1.51
CA ILE A 215 1.79 4.08 0.45
C ILE A 215 1.38 4.62 -0.93
N GLY A 216 0.08 4.89 -1.16
CA GLY A 216 -0.39 5.57 -2.39
C GLY A 216 -0.13 7.07 -2.41
N GLY A 217 0.59 7.59 -1.40
CA GLY A 217 0.53 9.00 -1.04
C GLY A 217 -0.74 9.30 -0.26
N LEU A 218 -0.71 10.43 0.44
CA LEU A 218 -1.92 11.00 1.01
C LEU A 218 -2.79 11.44 -0.17
N VAL A 219 -4.05 11.01 -0.23
CA VAL A 219 -4.98 11.59 -1.22
C VAL A 219 -5.28 13.00 -0.76
N SER A 220 -4.73 13.97 -1.48
CA SER A 220 -4.82 15.40 -1.21
C SER A 220 -5.34 16.15 -2.43
N LYS A 221 -5.87 17.36 -2.21
CA LYS A 221 -6.27 18.22 -3.33
C LYS A 221 -5.11 18.58 -4.27
N ARG A 222 -3.86 18.56 -3.78
CA ARG A 222 -2.68 18.88 -4.60
C ARG A 222 -2.17 17.71 -5.43
N SER A 223 -2.53 16.48 -5.04
CA SER A 223 -2.16 15.25 -5.75
C SER A 223 -3.20 14.80 -6.77
N LEU A 224 -4.31 15.54 -6.91
CA LEU A 224 -5.39 15.34 -7.87
C LEU A 224 -5.39 16.50 -8.87
#